data_AF-A0A2N3HIT3-F1
#
_entry.id   AF-A0A2N3HIT3-F1
#
_cell.length_a   1.000
_cell.length_b   1.000
_cell.length_c   1.000
_cell.angle_alpha   90.00
_cell.angle_beta   90.00
_cell.angle_gamma   90.00
#
_symmetry.space_group_name_H-M   'P 1'
#
loop_
_entity.id
_entity.type
_entity.pdbx_description
1 polymer ?
#
loop_
_entity_poly.entity_id
_entity_poly.type
_entity_poly.pdbx_seq_one_letter_code
_entity_poly.pdbx_strand_id
1 'polypeptide(L)'
;MSKELDDLLIELENEDSKLIEMGKNLIEINGMTEFTFFCHSILNRTINLNRGYITLINDNNYIAAAPLVRLNLDSLLRLFASTQSEFDVETFAKKVRKGEIIRKMKYFKNHKERLTDSKLVELIKEIKGFKWTEQIYDAGSGYIHLSNQHFYSSVKIVGPDTIESGIRKTDEYVPEKEKIAGTYYMQQASKGIRIFIGDWIEERKKHFPNNG
;
A
#
# COMPACT_ATOMS: atom_id res chain seq x y z
N MET A 1 -18.47 -11.62 -11.71
CA MET A 1 -17.17 -11.72 -11.06
C MET A 1 -16.71 -13.16 -11.15
N SER A 2 -15.49 -13.40 -11.61
CA SER A 2 -14.89 -14.73 -11.63
C SER A 2 -14.52 -15.22 -10.23
N LYS A 3 -14.40 -16.55 -10.09
CA LYS A 3 -13.96 -17.18 -8.85
C LYS A 3 -12.59 -16.67 -8.38
N GLU A 4 -11.67 -16.43 -9.32
CA GLU A 4 -10.33 -15.93 -9.01
C GLU A 4 -10.36 -14.55 -8.33
N LEU A 5 -11.17 -13.63 -8.84
CA LEU A 5 -11.32 -12.30 -8.25
C LEU A 5 -11.99 -12.37 -6.86
N ASP A 6 -13.00 -13.23 -6.71
CA ASP A 6 -13.70 -13.45 -5.44
C ASP A 6 -12.75 -14.02 -4.36
N ASP A 7 -11.98 -15.06 -4.71
CA ASP A 7 -10.97 -15.66 -3.83
C ASP A 7 -9.94 -14.60 -3.36
N LEU A 8 -9.47 -13.72 -4.25
CA LEU A 8 -8.55 -12.63 -3.90
C LEU A 8 -9.17 -11.59 -2.96
N LEU A 9 -10.45 -11.26 -3.10
CA LEU A 9 -11.15 -10.32 -2.21
C LEU A 9 -11.31 -10.92 -0.81
N ILE A 10 -11.67 -12.21 -0.73
CA ILE A 10 -11.75 -12.95 0.54
C ILE A 10 -10.39 -12.97 1.23
N GLU A 11 -9.30 -13.23 0.49
CA GLU A 11 -7.96 -13.20 1.07
C GLU A 11 -7.53 -11.80 1.52
N LEU A 12 -7.95 -10.74 0.83
CA LEU A 12 -7.69 -9.36 1.22
C LEU A 12 -8.42 -9.01 2.52
N GLU A 13 -9.69 -9.39 2.64
CA GLU A 13 -10.48 -9.21 3.88
C GLU A 13 -9.88 -9.99 5.05
N ASN A 14 -9.46 -11.23 4.82
CA ASN A 14 -8.78 -12.05 5.84
C ASN A 14 -7.44 -11.46 6.29
N GLU A 15 -6.76 -10.68 5.45
CA GLU A 15 -5.52 -10.01 5.83
C GLU A 15 -5.76 -8.92 6.89
N ASP A 16 -6.92 -8.27 6.92
CA ASP A 16 -7.27 -7.25 7.92
C ASP A 16 -7.23 -7.82 9.34
N SER A 17 -7.70 -9.06 9.53
CA SER A 17 -7.63 -9.74 10.83
C SER A 17 -6.18 -9.92 11.30
N LYS A 18 -5.27 -10.27 10.39
CA LYS A 18 -3.85 -10.43 10.71
C LYS A 18 -3.17 -9.09 10.99
N LEU A 19 -3.58 -8.02 10.31
CA LEU A 19 -3.10 -6.66 10.56
C LEU A 19 -3.55 -6.16 11.94
N ILE A 20 -4.78 -6.47 12.36
CA ILE A 20 -5.29 -6.16 13.71
C ILE A 20 -4.47 -6.90 14.77
N GLU A 21 -4.23 -8.20 14.59
CA GLU A 21 -3.39 -9.00 15.50
C GLU A 21 -1.97 -8.43 15.58
N MET A 22 -1.38 -8.06 14.44
CA MET A 22 -0.07 -7.44 14.39
C MET A 22 -0.02 -6.14 15.21
N GLY A 23 -1.07 -5.31 15.13
CA GLY A 23 -1.19 -4.08 15.91
C GLY A 23 -1.28 -4.32 17.43
N LYS A 24 -1.90 -5.43 17.86
CA LYS A 24 -1.94 -5.84 19.28
C LYS A 24 -0.56 -6.29 19.75
N ASN A 25 0.09 -7.17 19.00
CA ASN A 25 1.43 -7.67 19.30
C ASN A 25 2.45 -6.52 19.39
N LEU A 26 2.34 -5.51 18.53
CA LEU A 26 3.19 -4.33 18.58
C LEU A 26 3.06 -3.57 19.90
N ILE A 27 1.82 -3.38 20.41
CA ILE A 27 1.57 -2.72 21.70
C ILE A 27 2.16 -3.53 22.84
N GLU A 28 1.94 -4.85 22.84
CA GLU A 28 2.42 -5.71 23.92
C GLU A 28 3.94 -5.69 24.06
N ILE A 29 4.65 -5.60 22.93
CA ILE A 29 6.12 -5.70 22.88
C ILE A 29 6.79 -4.34 23.05
N ASN A 30 6.26 -3.29 22.41
CA ASN A 30 6.89 -1.98 22.40
C ASN A 30 6.25 -0.98 23.36
N GLY A 31 5.03 -1.25 23.83
CA GLY A 31 4.21 -0.27 24.52
C GLY A 31 3.72 0.84 23.58
N MET A 32 3.15 1.89 24.16
CA MET A 32 2.55 3.02 23.45
C MET A 32 3.59 4.12 23.15
N THR A 33 4.54 3.83 22.27
CA THR A 33 5.58 4.78 21.83
C THR A 33 5.17 5.57 20.58
N GLU A 34 5.98 6.55 20.17
CA GLU A 34 5.75 7.32 18.94
C GLU A 34 5.75 6.40 17.72
N PHE A 35 6.68 5.44 17.67
CA PHE A 35 6.72 4.45 16.59
C PHE A 35 5.49 3.53 16.59
N THR A 36 5.02 3.10 17.77
CA THR A 36 3.79 2.31 17.88
C THR A 36 2.58 3.07 17.31
N PHE A 37 2.41 4.34 17.67
CA PHE A 37 1.32 5.18 17.12
C PHE A 37 1.44 5.37 15.60
N PHE A 38 2.65 5.52 15.08
CA PHE A 38 2.89 5.62 13.65
C PHE A 38 2.47 4.34 12.92
N CYS A 39 2.88 3.17 13.41
CA CYS A 39 2.48 1.88 12.87
C CYS A 39 0.97 1.64 12.97
N HIS A 40 0.31 2.00 14.08
CA HIS A 40 -1.16 1.92 14.18
C HIS A 40 -1.85 2.80 13.15
N SER A 41 -1.34 4.00 12.90
CA SER A 41 -1.91 4.89 11.88
C SER A 41 -1.83 4.26 10.49
N ILE A 42 -0.72 3.58 10.17
CA ILE A 42 -0.54 2.82 8.93
C ILE A 42 -1.51 1.62 8.86
N LEU A 43 -1.59 0.82 9.91
CA LEU A 43 -2.48 -0.34 9.99
C LEU A 43 -3.95 0.06 9.83
N ASN A 44 -4.38 1.10 10.56
CA ASN A 44 -5.75 1.61 10.47
C ASN A 44 -6.06 2.17 9.08
N ARG A 45 -5.14 2.93 8.47
CA ARG A 45 -5.31 3.40 7.09
C ARG A 45 -5.43 2.24 6.11
N THR A 46 -4.60 1.21 6.25
CA THR A 46 -4.58 0.02 5.38
C THR A 46 -5.91 -0.72 5.41
N ILE A 47 -6.44 -1.02 6.59
CA ILE A 47 -7.73 -1.71 6.76
C ILE A 47 -8.88 -0.90 6.15
N ASN A 48 -8.89 0.43 6.37
CA ASN A 48 -9.92 1.29 5.77
C ASN A 48 -9.82 1.36 4.23
N LEU A 49 -8.60 1.36 3.69
CA LEU A 49 -8.38 1.27 2.24
C LEU A 49 -8.81 -0.09 1.68
N ASN A 50 -8.52 -1.20 2.37
CA ASN A 50 -8.95 -2.54 1.98
C ASN A 50 -10.48 -2.63 1.92
N ARG A 51 -11.16 -2.20 3.00
CA ARG A 51 -12.63 -2.15 3.05
C ARG A 51 -13.22 -1.29 1.93
N GLY A 52 -12.65 -0.09 1.70
CA GLY A 52 -13.09 0.80 0.63
C GLY A 52 -12.91 0.18 -0.75
N TYR A 53 -11.77 -0.45 -0.98
CA TYR A 53 -11.47 -1.16 -2.23
C TYR A 53 -12.46 -2.29 -2.48
N ILE A 54 -12.65 -3.20 -1.52
CA ILE A 54 -13.59 -4.34 -1.64
C ILE A 54 -15.02 -3.85 -1.93
N THR A 55 -15.46 -2.81 -1.22
CA THR A 55 -16.79 -2.20 -1.44
C THR A 55 -16.95 -1.73 -2.87
N LEU A 56 -15.96 -1.03 -3.42
CA LEU A 56 -15.99 -0.51 -4.78
C LEU A 56 -15.90 -1.61 -5.85
N ILE A 57 -15.13 -2.68 -5.61
CA ILE A 57 -15.07 -3.83 -6.52
C ILE A 57 -16.43 -4.53 -6.59
N ASN A 58 -17.07 -4.75 -5.44
CA ASN A 58 -18.39 -5.37 -5.37
C ASN A 58 -19.49 -4.52 -6.04
N ASP A 59 -19.31 -3.20 -6.07
CA ASP A 59 -20.19 -2.24 -6.75
C ASP A 59 -19.88 -2.06 -8.25
N ASN A 60 -18.92 -2.82 -8.82
CA ASN A 60 -18.42 -2.66 -10.19
C ASN A 60 -17.90 -1.23 -10.46
N ASN A 61 -17.13 -0.70 -9.53
CA ASN A 61 -16.54 0.65 -9.59
C ASN A 61 -15.01 0.60 -9.42
N TYR A 62 -14.33 -0.19 -10.25
CA TYR A 62 -12.88 -0.32 -10.27
C TYR A 62 -12.17 0.99 -10.58
N ILE A 63 -12.75 1.86 -11.40
CA ILE A 63 -12.14 3.16 -11.73
C ILE A 63 -11.88 3.97 -10.44
N ALA A 64 -12.82 3.95 -9.49
CA ALA A 64 -12.63 4.57 -8.19
C ALA A 64 -11.78 3.71 -7.22
N ALA A 65 -11.79 2.38 -7.38
CA ALA A 65 -11.02 1.47 -6.54
C ALA A 65 -9.51 1.49 -6.86
N ALA A 66 -9.13 1.59 -8.13
CA ALA A 66 -7.75 1.48 -8.60
C ALA A 66 -6.77 2.48 -7.93
N PRO A 67 -7.12 3.76 -7.73
CA PRO A 67 -6.30 4.69 -6.95
C PRO A 67 -5.96 4.20 -5.54
N LEU A 68 -6.83 3.42 -4.89
CA LEU A 68 -6.62 2.94 -3.52
C LEU A 68 -5.43 1.98 -3.43
N VAL A 69 -5.11 1.25 -4.50
CA VAL A 69 -3.92 0.38 -4.57
C VAL A 69 -2.64 1.22 -4.41
N ARG A 70 -2.57 2.37 -5.09
CA ARG A 70 -1.42 3.30 -4.99
C ARG A 70 -1.33 3.97 -3.63
N LEU A 71 -2.48 4.26 -3.00
CA LEU A 71 -2.55 4.79 -1.64
C LEU A 71 -2.09 3.75 -0.60
N ASN A 72 -2.39 2.47 -0.82
CA ASN A 72 -1.93 1.41 0.08
C ASN A 72 -0.43 1.15 -0.08
N LEU A 73 0.09 1.18 -1.32
CA LEU A 73 1.53 1.19 -1.57
C LEU A 73 2.22 2.37 -0.87
N ASP A 74 1.62 3.56 -0.88
CA ASP A 74 2.16 4.71 -0.15
C ASP A 74 2.29 4.43 1.36
N SER A 75 1.29 3.79 1.99
CA SER A 75 1.39 3.34 3.39
C SER A 75 2.60 2.43 3.63
N LEU A 76 2.82 1.45 2.75
CA LEU A 76 4.00 0.57 2.78
C LEU A 76 5.30 1.36 2.65
N LEU A 77 5.38 2.29 1.69
CA LEU A 77 6.58 3.11 1.49
C LEU A 77 6.85 4.04 2.67
N ARG A 78 5.83 4.59 3.34
CA ARG A 78 6.01 5.41 4.55
C ARG A 78 6.53 4.59 5.72
N LEU A 79 6.03 3.37 5.89
CA LEU A 79 6.57 2.43 6.87
C LEU A 79 8.03 2.13 6.55
N PHE A 80 8.33 1.75 5.30
CA PHE A 80 9.70 1.44 4.87
C PHE A 80 10.66 2.61 5.07
N ALA A 81 10.20 3.84 4.81
CA ALA A 81 10.99 5.06 5.03
C ALA A 81 11.50 5.20 6.48
N SER A 82 10.76 4.69 7.48
CA SER A 82 11.23 4.70 8.88
C SER A 82 12.53 3.93 9.09
N THR A 83 12.80 2.93 8.25
CA THR A 83 14.03 2.12 8.28
C THR A 83 15.16 2.69 7.41
N GLN A 84 14.84 3.63 6.53
CA GLN A 84 15.79 4.25 5.60
C GLN A 84 16.16 5.70 6.00
N SER A 85 15.52 6.22 7.04
CA SER A 85 15.70 7.60 7.50
C SER A 85 17.01 7.81 8.25
N GLU A 86 17.55 9.03 8.16
CA GLU A 86 18.65 9.52 9.00
C GLU A 86 18.34 9.55 10.52
N PHE A 87 17.10 9.28 10.91
CA PHE A 87 16.63 9.26 12.29
C PHE A 87 16.32 7.83 12.73
N ASP A 88 16.48 7.54 14.02
CA ASP A 88 15.89 6.34 14.63
C ASP A 88 14.36 6.35 14.52
N VAL A 89 13.73 5.19 14.65
CA VAL A 89 12.29 5.01 14.40
C VAL A 89 11.39 5.87 15.30
N GLU A 90 11.78 6.12 16.55
CA GLU A 90 11.00 6.95 17.48
C GLU A 90 11.10 8.44 17.11
N THR A 91 12.32 8.91 16.81
CA THR A 91 12.53 10.28 16.33
C THR A 91 11.84 10.50 14.98
N PHE A 92 11.95 9.53 14.06
CA PHE A 92 11.27 9.56 12.77
C PHE A 92 9.75 9.70 12.96
N ALA A 93 9.14 8.80 13.74
CA ALA A 93 7.70 8.81 13.99
C ALA A 93 7.23 10.13 14.62
N LYS A 94 7.96 10.64 15.62
CA LYS A 94 7.68 11.94 16.26
C LYS A 94 7.73 13.09 15.27
N LYS A 95 8.68 13.09 14.32
CA LYS A 95 8.79 14.11 13.27
C LYS A 95 7.62 14.05 12.30
N VAL A 96 7.24 12.86 11.86
CA VAL A 96 6.06 12.66 10.99
C VAL A 96 4.79 13.14 11.69
N ARG A 97 4.60 12.80 12.98
CA ARG A 97 3.46 13.28 13.78
C ARG A 97 3.39 14.81 13.87
N LYS A 98 4.54 15.50 13.87
CA LYS A 98 4.63 16.97 13.85
C LYS A 98 4.39 17.58 12.45
N GLY A 99 4.09 16.77 11.44
CA GLY A 99 3.84 17.22 10.07
C GLY A 99 5.10 17.39 9.22
N GLU A 100 6.26 16.89 9.66
CA GLU A 100 7.45 16.89 8.80
C GLU A 100 7.25 15.95 7.60
N ILE A 101 7.61 16.44 6.42
CA ILE A 101 7.38 15.72 5.17
C ILE A 101 8.52 14.71 4.96
N ILE A 102 8.20 13.42 4.89
CA ILE A 102 9.17 12.32 4.70
C ILE A 102 10.09 12.54 3.49
N ARG A 103 9.57 13.07 2.37
CA ARG A 103 10.38 13.36 1.17
C ARG A 103 11.50 14.39 1.38
N LYS A 104 11.48 15.12 2.50
CA LYS A 104 12.54 16.06 2.89
C LYS A 104 13.54 15.43 3.86
N MET A 105 13.26 14.26 4.44
CA MET A 105 14.22 13.54 5.27
C MET A 105 15.31 12.92 4.40
N LYS A 106 16.52 12.75 4.95
CA LYS A 106 17.66 12.21 4.20
C LYS A 106 17.76 10.69 4.34
N TYR A 107 18.34 10.07 3.32
CA TYR A 107 18.68 8.65 3.36
C TYR A 107 19.89 8.41 4.27
N PHE A 108 19.79 7.46 5.21
CA PHE A 108 20.84 7.25 6.21
C PHE A 108 22.19 6.81 5.61
N LYS A 109 22.21 6.04 4.51
CA LYS A 109 23.49 5.63 3.88
C LYS A 109 24.11 6.76 3.05
N ASN A 110 23.32 7.75 2.63
CA ASN A 110 23.79 8.87 1.84
C ASN A 110 22.97 10.13 2.10
N HIS A 111 23.46 10.97 3.01
CA HIS A 111 22.77 12.19 3.45
C HIS A 111 22.61 13.27 2.35
N LYS A 112 23.15 13.06 1.15
CA LYS A 112 22.88 13.91 -0.03
C LYS A 112 21.58 13.54 -0.73
N GLU A 113 21.11 12.31 -0.56
CA GLU A 113 19.86 11.81 -1.13
C GLU A 113 18.68 12.01 -0.16
N ARG A 114 17.48 12.19 -0.72
CA ARG A 114 16.24 12.40 0.03
C ARG A 114 15.34 11.17 -0.12
N LEU A 115 14.48 10.93 0.87
CA LEU A 115 13.50 9.84 0.86
C LEU A 115 12.25 10.17 0.02
N THR A 116 12.45 10.53 -1.25
CA THR A 116 11.35 10.67 -2.21
C THR A 116 10.67 9.32 -2.44
N ASP A 117 9.42 9.33 -2.91
CA ASP A 117 8.73 8.08 -3.25
C ASP A 117 9.52 7.26 -4.27
N SER A 118 10.10 7.91 -5.30
CA SER A 118 10.95 7.25 -6.29
C SER A 118 12.17 6.57 -5.65
N LYS A 119 12.83 7.24 -4.69
CA LYS A 119 13.97 6.65 -3.98
C LYS A 119 13.53 5.47 -3.10
N LEU A 120 12.39 5.57 -2.44
CA LEU A 120 11.86 4.48 -1.62
C LEU A 120 11.49 3.26 -2.48
N VAL A 121 10.94 3.48 -3.68
CA VAL A 121 10.66 2.42 -4.66
C VAL A 121 11.95 1.79 -5.17
N GLU A 122 12.96 2.61 -5.53
CA GLU A 122 14.29 2.14 -5.93
C GLU A 122 14.93 1.25 -4.86
N LEU A 123 14.77 1.60 -3.58
CA LEU A 123 15.35 0.85 -2.47
C LEU A 123 14.55 -0.42 -2.13
N ILE A 124 13.21 -0.34 -2.07
CA ILE A 124 12.37 -1.47 -1.64
C ILE A 124 12.33 -2.58 -2.69
N LYS A 125 12.42 -2.26 -3.99
CA LYS A 125 12.38 -3.27 -5.06
C LYS A 125 13.58 -4.21 -5.07
N GLU A 126 14.69 -3.78 -4.46
CA GLU A 126 15.90 -4.60 -4.30
C GLU A 126 15.74 -5.67 -3.20
N ILE A 127 14.71 -5.55 -2.34
CA ILE A 127 14.38 -6.57 -1.35
C ILE A 127 13.71 -7.75 -2.06
N LYS A 128 14.21 -8.97 -1.78
CA LYS A 128 13.66 -10.21 -2.36
C LYS A 128 12.15 -10.29 -2.06
N GLY A 129 11.34 -10.40 -3.12
CA GLY A 129 9.88 -10.46 -3.03
C GLY A 129 9.16 -9.12 -3.19
N PHE A 130 9.87 -7.99 -3.32
CA PHE A 130 9.28 -6.65 -3.43
C PHE A 130 9.45 -5.97 -4.79
N LYS A 131 9.94 -6.68 -5.82
CA LYS A 131 10.09 -6.14 -7.19
C LYS A 131 8.79 -5.58 -7.78
N TRP A 132 7.64 -6.09 -7.35
CA TRP A 132 6.31 -5.65 -7.80
C TRP A 132 6.00 -4.18 -7.45
N THR A 133 6.69 -3.60 -6.46
CA THR A 133 6.44 -2.22 -6.00
C THR A 133 6.67 -1.17 -7.09
N GLU A 134 7.65 -1.38 -7.97
CA GLU A 134 7.93 -0.51 -9.12
C GLU A 134 6.76 -0.52 -10.13
N GLN A 135 6.25 -1.72 -10.44
CA GLN A 135 5.12 -1.88 -11.36
C GLN A 135 3.89 -1.10 -10.90
N ILE A 136 3.63 -1.08 -9.58
CA ILE A 136 2.48 -0.37 -9.00
C ILE A 136 2.70 1.11 -8.84
N TYR A 137 3.93 1.51 -8.55
CA TYR A 137 4.27 2.92 -8.56
C TYR A 137 4.01 3.53 -9.95
N ASP A 138 4.44 2.85 -11.00
CA ASP A 138 4.30 3.32 -12.39
C ASP A 138 2.85 3.23 -12.86
N ALA A 139 2.21 2.05 -12.76
CA ALA A 139 0.84 1.85 -13.23
C ALA A 139 -0.19 2.63 -12.39
N GLY A 140 -0.01 2.66 -11.07
CA GLY A 140 -0.90 3.38 -10.15
C GLY A 140 -0.86 4.89 -10.35
N SER A 141 0.28 5.46 -10.75
CA SER A 141 0.36 6.89 -11.10
C SER A 141 -0.56 7.25 -12.27
N GLY A 142 -0.80 6.31 -13.19
CA GLY A 142 -1.76 6.46 -14.28
C GLY A 142 -3.23 6.46 -13.84
N TYR A 143 -3.57 5.91 -12.68
CA TYR A 143 -4.91 6.00 -12.09
C TYR A 143 -5.08 7.20 -11.15
N ILE A 144 -3.98 7.80 -10.69
CA ILE A 144 -4.00 9.03 -9.88
C ILE A 144 -4.12 10.28 -10.75
N HIS A 145 -3.44 10.30 -11.90
CA HIS A 145 -3.52 11.39 -12.87
C HIS A 145 -4.43 11.01 -14.03
N LEU A 146 -5.24 11.96 -14.52
CA LEU A 146 -6.02 11.74 -15.74
C LEU A 146 -5.06 11.36 -16.88
N SER A 147 -5.19 10.13 -17.37
CA SER A 147 -4.26 9.49 -18.29
C SER A 147 -5.00 8.67 -19.34
N ASN A 148 -4.26 8.07 -20.26
CA ASN A 148 -4.81 7.10 -21.22
C ASN A 148 -5.56 5.95 -20.52
N GLN A 149 -5.18 5.58 -19.30
CA GLN A 149 -5.88 4.56 -18.53
C GLN A 149 -7.34 4.92 -18.26
N HIS A 150 -7.63 6.20 -17.98
CA HIS A 150 -9.00 6.69 -17.77
C HIS A 150 -9.81 6.71 -19.07
N PHE A 151 -9.15 7.03 -20.18
CA PHE A 151 -9.77 6.96 -21.50
C PHE A 151 -10.18 5.51 -21.80
N TYR A 152 -9.28 4.55 -21.71
CA TYR A 152 -9.58 3.14 -21.98
C TYR A 152 -10.49 2.49 -20.93
N SER A 153 -10.60 3.05 -19.72
CA SER A 153 -11.57 2.58 -18.73
C SER A 153 -13.00 3.06 -19.00
N SER A 154 -13.17 4.08 -19.87
CA SER A 154 -14.47 4.68 -20.19
C SER A 154 -14.97 4.38 -21.60
N VAL A 155 -14.14 3.71 -22.42
CA VAL A 155 -14.46 3.39 -23.81
C VAL A 155 -14.06 1.96 -24.17
N LYS A 156 -14.72 1.37 -25.16
CA LYS A 156 -14.38 0.08 -25.76
C LYS A 156 -14.11 0.28 -27.24
N ILE A 157 -12.93 -0.11 -27.70
CA ILE A 157 -12.60 -0.15 -29.13
C ILE A 157 -13.22 -1.41 -29.72
N VAL A 158 -14.16 -1.24 -30.65
CA VAL A 158 -14.91 -2.35 -31.30
C VAL A 158 -14.55 -2.55 -32.77
N GLY A 159 -13.79 -1.62 -33.36
CA GLY A 159 -13.26 -1.70 -34.72
C GLY A 159 -12.18 -0.65 -34.97
N PRO A 160 -11.56 -0.62 -36.18
CA PRO A 160 -10.48 0.31 -36.50
C PRO A 160 -10.84 1.79 -36.28
N ASP A 161 -12.08 2.16 -36.60
CA ASP A 161 -12.60 3.54 -36.48
C ASP A 161 -13.86 3.63 -35.61
N THR A 162 -14.15 2.59 -34.81
CA THR A 162 -15.39 2.50 -34.03
C THR A 162 -15.09 2.36 -32.54
N ILE A 163 -15.55 3.34 -31.76
CA ILE A 163 -15.44 3.38 -30.30
C ILE A 163 -16.85 3.38 -29.71
N GLU A 164 -17.11 2.44 -28.80
CA GLU A 164 -18.28 2.46 -27.93
C GLU A 164 -17.92 3.18 -26.64
N SER A 165 -18.75 4.12 -26.18
CA SER A 165 -18.52 4.86 -24.94
C SER A 165 -19.83 5.17 -24.23
N GLY A 166 -19.73 5.52 -22.94
CA GLY A 166 -20.88 5.99 -22.18
C GLY A 166 -20.47 6.55 -20.82
N ILE A 167 -21.18 7.57 -20.35
CA ILE A 167 -21.05 8.08 -18.97
C ILE A 167 -21.90 7.17 -18.08
N ARG A 168 -21.25 6.35 -17.26
CA ARG A 168 -21.88 5.27 -16.49
C ARG A 168 -21.43 5.31 -15.03
N LYS A 169 -22.21 4.64 -14.17
CA LYS A 169 -21.85 4.40 -12.77
C LYS A 169 -21.01 3.14 -12.59
N THR A 170 -20.95 2.27 -13.61
CA THR A 170 -20.24 0.99 -13.62
C THR A 170 -19.02 1.05 -14.54
N ASP A 171 -18.10 0.12 -14.32
CA ASP A 171 -16.81 -0.01 -14.98
C ASP A 171 -16.76 -1.12 -16.05
N GLU A 172 -17.86 -1.36 -16.77
CA GLU A 172 -18.04 -2.50 -17.68
C GLU A 172 -16.97 -2.62 -18.78
N TYR A 173 -16.30 -1.52 -19.12
CA TYR A 173 -15.22 -1.50 -20.11
C TYR A 173 -13.84 -1.84 -19.51
N VAL A 174 -13.71 -1.88 -18.19
CA VAL A 174 -12.49 -2.33 -17.50
C VAL A 174 -12.41 -3.85 -17.55
N PRO A 175 -11.36 -4.42 -18.18
CA PRO A 175 -11.16 -5.87 -18.23
C PRO A 175 -11.02 -6.48 -16.83
N GLU A 176 -11.66 -7.64 -16.60
CA GLU A 176 -11.59 -8.32 -15.30
C GLU A 176 -10.15 -8.68 -14.89
N LYS A 177 -9.26 -8.95 -15.85
CA LYS A 177 -7.81 -9.15 -15.60
C LYS A 177 -7.15 -7.96 -14.90
N GLU A 178 -7.60 -6.73 -15.15
CA GLU A 178 -7.08 -5.54 -14.49
C GLU A 178 -7.59 -5.46 -13.06
N LYS A 179 -8.86 -5.85 -12.83
CA LYS A 179 -9.43 -5.98 -11.49
C LYS A 179 -8.68 -7.02 -10.67
N ILE A 180 -8.41 -8.20 -11.23
CA ILE A 180 -7.61 -9.26 -10.61
C ILE A 180 -6.21 -8.75 -10.24
N ALA A 181 -5.51 -8.12 -11.19
CA ALA A 181 -4.20 -7.56 -10.93
C ALA A 181 -4.24 -6.51 -9.80
N GLY A 182 -5.17 -5.55 -9.87
CA GLY A 182 -5.36 -4.53 -8.83
C GLY A 182 -5.58 -5.13 -7.44
N THR A 183 -6.42 -6.16 -7.34
CA THR A 183 -6.73 -6.83 -6.06
C THR A 183 -5.52 -7.57 -5.53
N TYR A 184 -4.80 -8.27 -6.40
CA TYR A 184 -3.53 -8.92 -6.05
C TYR A 184 -2.54 -7.91 -5.46
N TYR A 185 -2.35 -6.76 -6.09
CA TYR A 185 -1.40 -5.76 -5.61
C TYR A 185 -1.86 -5.03 -4.34
N MET A 186 -3.17 -4.81 -4.18
CA MET A 186 -3.75 -4.34 -2.92
C MET A 186 -3.39 -5.28 -1.77
N GLN A 187 -3.49 -6.59 -2.02
CA GLN A 187 -3.12 -7.64 -1.08
C GLN A 187 -1.62 -7.67 -0.81
N GLN A 188 -0.76 -7.54 -1.84
CA GLN A 188 0.69 -7.49 -1.66
C GLN A 188 1.14 -6.30 -0.81
N ALA A 189 0.52 -5.12 -0.99
CA ALA A 189 0.80 -3.95 -0.16
C ALA A 189 0.45 -4.20 1.32
N SER A 190 -0.75 -4.75 1.59
CA SER A 190 -1.18 -5.11 2.95
C SER A 190 -0.26 -6.16 3.60
N LYS A 191 0.11 -7.22 2.85
CA LYS A 191 1.07 -8.24 3.30
C LYS A 191 2.44 -7.63 3.58
N GLY A 192 2.91 -6.73 2.71
CA GLY A 192 4.19 -6.02 2.88
C GLY A 192 4.22 -5.24 4.19
N ILE A 193 3.16 -4.51 4.51
CA ILE A 193 3.04 -3.76 5.76
C ILE A 193 3.14 -4.71 6.97
N ARG A 194 2.43 -5.85 6.92
CA ARG A 194 2.51 -6.87 7.97
C ARG A 194 3.93 -7.42 8.12
N ILE A 195 4.61 -7.70 7.03
CA ILE A 195 5.99 -8.22 7.04
C ILE A 195 6.93 -7.23 7.73
N PHE A 196 6.95 -5.95 7.33
CA PHE A 196 7.86 -4.96 7.91
C PHE A 196 7.61 -4.71 9.40
N ILE A 197 6.36 -4.68 9.85
CA ILE A 197 6.05 -4.54 11.29
C ILE A 197 6.45 -5.82 12.04
N GLY A 198 6.18 -6.99 11.45
CA GLY A 198 6.55 -8.29 12.03
C GLY A 198 8.06 -8.45 12.20
N ASP A 199 8.83 -8.11 11.16
CA ASP A 199 10.30 -8.16 11.21
C ASP A 199 10.84 -7.25 12.32
N TRP A 200 10.31 -6.03 12.43
CA TRP A 200 10.69 -5.10 13.49
C TRP A 200 10.38 -5.66 14.89
N ILE A 201 9.19 -6.26 15.06
CA ILE A 201 8.78 -6.91 16.31
C ILE A 201 9.77 -8.03 16.69
N GLU A 202 10.12 -8.89 15.75
CA GLU A 202 11.03 -10.01 15.99
C GLU A 202 12.45 -9.54 16.32
N GLU A 203 12.93 -8.46 15.67
CA GLU A 203 14.19 -7.81 16.06
C GLU A 203 14.13 -7.24 17.47
N ARG A 204 13.01 -6.63 17.87
CA ARG A 204 12.83 -6.06 19.20
C ARG A 204 12.88 -7.13 20.30
N LYS A 205 12.21 -8.26 20.09
CA LYS A 205 12.22 -9.41 21.03
C LYS A 205 13.63 -9.95 21.28
N LYS A 206 14.49 -9.97 20.25
CA LYS A 206 15.88 -10.46 20.37
C LYS A 206 16.74 -9.58 21.28
N HIS A 207 16.51 -8.27 21.26
CA HIS A 207 17.32 -7.31 22.01
C HIS A 207 16.75 -7.02 23.41
N PHE A 208 15.44 -7.24 23.61
CA PHE A 208 14.75 -7.07 24.88
C PHE A 208 13.85 -8.30 25.11
N PRO A 209 14.42 -9.48 25.40
CA PRO A 209 13.61 -10.63 25.77
C PRO A 209 12.80 -10.24 27.02
N ASN A 210 11.48 -10.45 26.97
CA ASN A 210 10.63 -10.22 28.12
C ASN A 210 11.23 -10.98 29.32
N ASN A 211 11.71 -10.25 30.33
CA ASN A 211 12.01 -10.83 31.63
C ASN A 211 10.67 -11.24 32.23
N GLY A 212 10.28 -12.49 31.96
CA GLY A 212 9.17 -13.14 32.62
C GLY A 212 9.37 -13.23 34.13
#